data_AF-A0AAW2NXW3-F1
#
_entry.id   AF-A0AAW2NXW3-F1
#
_cell.length_a   1.000
_cell.length_b   1.000
_cell.length_c   1.000
_cell.angle_alpha   90.00
_cell.angle_beta   90.00
_cell.angle_gamma   90.00
#
_symmetry.space_group_name_H-M   'P 1'
#
loop_
_entity.id
_entity.type
_entity.pdbx_description
1 polymer ?
#
loop_
_entity_poly.entity_id
_entity_poly.type
_entity_poly.pdbx_seq_one_letter_code
_entity_poly.pdbx_strand_id
1 'polypeptide(L)'
;MPALACCVDAAVSPQPYAFSGWDSVLPASPPSHNTSSVAPASAVPAVWSPAHSALLYRVDGWGAPYFTVNSNGNVSVRPYGVDTPAHQEIDLLKIVKKASDPKSLGGLGLQLPLIVRFPDVLKHRLESLQCAFDFAIESQGYEAHYQGVYPVKCNQNKFVVEDIVKFGSGFRFGLEAGSKPELLLAMSCLCNGSPEALLVCNGFKDAEYISLLWLLESYI
;
A
#
# COMPACT_ATOMS: atom_id res chain seq x y z
N MET A 1 1.74 -4.70 38.54
CA MET A 1 0.64 -4.22 37.68
C MET A 1 0.74 -5.01 36.38
N PRO A 2 -0.29 -5.77 36.00
CA PRO A 2 -0.12 -6.93 35.13
C PRO A 2 0.03 -6.53 33.66
N ALA A 3 0.94 -7.24 32.99
CA ALA A 3 1.16 -7.20 31.55
C ALA A 3 -0.02 -7.85 30.82
N LEU A 4 -0.59 -7.12 29.85
CA LEU A 4 -1.58 -7.63 28.92
C LEU A 4 -0.80 -8.22 27.72
N ALA A 5 -0.73 -9.55 27.69
CA ALA A 5 -0.19 -10.30 26.57
C ALA A 5 -1.18 -10.20 25.39
N CYS A 6 -0.77 -9.54 24.31
CA CYS A 6 -1.41 -9.71 23.01
C CYS A 6 -0.89 -10.99 22.38
N CYS A 7 -1.64 -12.08 22.54
CA CYS A 7 -1.44 -13.30 21.75
C CYS A 7 -1.77 -12.99 20.29
N VAL A 8 -0.76 -12.93 19.43
CA VAL A 8 -0.93 -13.00 17.98
C VAL A 8 -0.89 -14.48 17.62
N ASP A 9 -2.04 -15.03 17.23
CA ASP A 9 -2.13 -16.39 16.70
C ASP A 9 -1.22 -16.54 15.48
N ALA A 10 -0.32 -17.52 15.54
CA ALA A 10 0.61 -17.85 14.48
C ALA A 10 -0.15 -18.24 13.20
N ALA A 11 0.02 -17.44 12.15
CA ALA A 11 -0.50 -17.74 10.82
C ALA A 11 0.15 -19.02 10.28
N VAL A 12 -0.72 -19.93 9.83
CA VAL A 12 -0.40 -21.17 9.13
C VAL A 12 0.49 -20.87 7.91
N SER A 13 1.60 -21.63 7.79
CA SER A 13 2.55 -21.53 6.68
C SER A 13 1.88 -21.80 5.32
N PRO A 14 2.09 -20.97 4.28
CA PRO A 14 1.60 -21.30 2.95
C PRO A 14 2.46 -22.41 2.32
N GLN A 15 1.78 -23.43 1.80
CA GLN A 15 2.38 -24.50 0.99
C GLN A 15 3.07 -23.93 -0.27
N PRO A 16 4.17 -24.56 -0.75
CA PRO A 16 4.89 -24.09 -1.91
C PRO A 16 4.09 -24.31 -3.20
N TYR A 17 3.95 -23.24 -3.98
CA TYR A 17 3.36 -23.23 -5.31
C TYR A 17 4.25 -24.01 -6.30
N ALA A 18 3.92 -25.28 -6.52
CA ALA A 18 4.49 -26.06 -7.61
C ALA A 18 3.82 -25.65 -8.93
N PHE A 19 4.55 -24.95 -9.80
CA PHE A 19 4.23 -24.82 -11.21
C PHE A 19 4.26 -26.22 -11.85
N SER A 20 3.10 -26.72 -12.27
CA SER A 20 3.00 -27.96 -13.05
C SER A 20 2.28 -27.72 -14.37
N GLY A 21 2.96 -28.10 -15.46
CA GLY A 21 2.39 -28.78 -16.62
C GLY A 21 1.35 -28.04 -17.45
N TRP A 22 1.79 -27.49 -18.57
CA TRP A 22 0.96 -27.09 -19.71
C TRP A 22 0.57 -28.34 -20.51
N ASP A 23 -0.31 -29.19 -19.97
CA ASP A 23 -0.81 -30.34 -20.73
C ASP A 23 -1.90 -29.91 -21.71
N SER A 24 -1.50 -29.86 -22.99
CA SER A 24 -2.36 -29.64 -24.14
C SER A 24 -3.04 -30.96 -24.54
N VAL A 25 -4.21 -31.25 -23.99
CA VAL A 25 -5.07 -32.34 -24.47
C VAL A 25 -6.50 -31.81 -24.63
N LEU A 26 -6.98 -31.79 -25.88
CA LEU A 26 -8.36 -31.46 -26.23
C LEU A 26 -9.31 -32.55 -25.69
N PRO A 27 -10.47 -32.20 -25.08
CA PRO A 27 -11.42 -33.20 -24.64
C PRO A 27 -12.20 -33.82 -25.80
N ALA A 28 -12.31 -35.15 -25.80
CA ALA A 28 -13.10 -35.92 -26.75
C ALA A 28 -14.62 -35.80 -26.49
N SER A 29 -15.41 -35.91 -27.56
CA SER A 29 -16.88 -35.87 -27.57
C SER A 29 -17.53 -36.99 -26.72
N PRO A 30 -18.70 -36.74 -26.10
CA PRO A 30 -19.32 -37.69 -25.17
C PRO A 30 -20.13 -38.79 -25.88
N PRO A 31 -20.31 -39.98 -25.27
CA PRO A 31 -21.26 -40.97 -25.76
C PRO A 31 -22.68 -40.66 -25.30
N SER A 32 -23.64 -40.83 -26.21
CA SER A 32 -25.08 -40.80 -25.97
C SER A 32 -25.54 -42.07 -25.25
N HIS A 33 -26.33 -41.97 -24.17
CA HIS A 33 -27.60 -42.70 -23.99
C HIS A 33 -28.25 -42.46 -22.61
N ASN A 34 -29.59 -42.53 -22.64
CA ASN A 34 -30.60 -42.66 -21.59
C ASN A 34 -31.06 -41.43 -20.79
N THR A 35 -32.13 -40.85 -21.33
CA THR A 35 -33.18 -40.05 -20.70
C THR A 35 -33.79 -40.74 -19.47
N SER A 36 -33.44 -40.25 -18.29
CA SER A 36 -34.33 -40.23 -17.12
C SER A 36 -34.57 -38.76 -16.79
N SER A 37 -35.78 -38.29 -17.04
CA SER A 37 -36.19 -36.91 -16.84
C SER A 37 -36.21 -36.55 -15.36
N VAL A 38 -35.08 -36.11 -14.82
CA VAL A 38 -35.05 -35.19 -13.69
C VAL A 38 -35.08 -33.79 -14.30
N ALA A 39 -36.17 -33.07 -14.06
CA ALA A 39 -36.31 -31.69 -14.49
C ALA A 39 -35.03 -30.92 -14.12
N PRO A 40 -34.44 -30.11 -15.02
CA PRO A 40 -33.35 -29.25 -14.60
C PRO A 40 -33.95 -28.33 -13.56
N ALA A 41 -33.53 -28.46 -12.30
CA ALA A 41 -33.69 -27.41 -11.33
C ALA A 41 -33.14 -26.17 -12.04
N SER A 42 -34.03 -25.26 -12.40
CA SER A 42 -33.69 -24.00 -13.03
C SER A 42 -32.61 -23.38 -12.17
N ALA A 43 -31.36 -23.46 -12.62
CA ALA A 43 -30.26 -22.75 -11.99
C ALA A 43 -30.60 -21.28 -12.23
N VAL A 44 -31.31 -20.70 -11.26
CA VAL A 44 -31.50 -19.27 -11.15
C VAL A 44 -30.08 -18.71 -11.28
N PRO A 45 -29.77 -17.87 -12.30
CA PRO A 45 -28.44 -17.31 -12.38
C PRO A 45 -28.17 -16.65 -11.03
N ALA A 46 -27.16 -17.16 -10.32
CA ALA A 46 -26.88 -16.72 -8.96
C ALA A 46 -26.79 -15.19 -8.98
N VAL A 47 -27.64 -14.54 -8.18
CA VAL A 47 -27.74 -13.07 -8.16
C VAL A 47 -26.33 -12.51 -7.98
N TRP A 48 -25.89 -11.67 -8.91
CA TRP A 48 -24.54 -11.12 -8.87
C TRP A 48 -24.36 -10.27 -7.61
N SER A 49 -23.42 -10.65 -6.76
CA SER A 49 -23.17 -10.01 -5.47
C SER A 49 -21.87 -9.20 -5.48
N PRO A 50 -21.69 -8.23 -4.57
CA PRO A 50 -20.39 -7.57 -4.36
C PRO A 50 -19.23 -8.54 -4.14
N ALA A 51 -19.49 -9.65 -3.44
CA ALA A 51 -18.49 -10.70 -3.22
C ALA A 51 -18.06 -11.39 -4.53
N HIS A 52 -18.97 -11.59 -5.48
CA HIS A 52 -18.61 -12.10 -6.81
C HIS A 52 -17.70 -11.12 -7.56
N SER A 53 -17.97 -9.80 -7.50
CA SER A 53 -17.08 -8.78 -8.07
C SER A 53 -15.70 -8.78 -7.40
N ALA A 54 -15.65 -8.82 -6.07
CA ALA A 54 -14.39 -8.84 -5.30
C ALA A 54 -13.54 -10.05 -5.68
N LEU A 55 -14.16 -11.23 -5.83
CA LEU A 55 -13.51 -12.46 -6.25
C LEU A 55 -13.05 -12.40 -7.71
N LEU A 56 -13.91 -11.96 -8.62
CA LEU A 56 -13.61 -11.85 -10.05
C LEU A 56 -12.39 -10.94 -10.29
N TYR A 57 -12.34 -9.78 -9.64
CA TYR A 57 -11.24 -8.82 -9.75
C TYR A 57 -10.11 -9.06 -8.75
N ARG A 58 -10.21 -10.13 -7.94
CA ARG A 58 -9.23 -10.52 -6.90
C ARG A 58 -8.81 -9.35 -6.01
N VAL A 59 -9.77 -8.51 -5.60
CA VAL A 59 -9.49 -7.29 -4.83
C VAL A 59 -8.74 -7.62 -3.54
N ASP A 60 -9.11 -8.70 -2.87
CA ASP A 60 -8.44 -9.12 -1.63
C ASP A 60 -6.99 -9.57 -1.85
N GLY A 61 -6.60 -9.94 -3.07
CA GLY A 61 -5.24 -10.40 -3.38
C GLY A 61 -4.21 -9.28 -3.52
N TRP A 62 -4.61 -8.10 -4.00
CA TRP A 62 -3.71 -6.95 -4.18
C TRP A 62 -4.07 -5.74 -3.32
N GLY A 63 -5.34 -5.64 -2.92
CA GLY A 63 -5.88 -4.50 -2.19
C GLY A 63 -5.68 -4.60 -0.69
N ALA A 64 -5.65 -5.81 -0.13
CA ALA A 64 -5.56 -6.00 1.31
C ALA A 64 -4.26 -5.40 1.90
N PRO A 65 -4.31 -4.82 3.12
CA PRO A 65 -5.50 -4.57 3.94
C PRO A 65 -6.25 -3.26 3.63
N TYR A 66 -5.83 -2.49 2.63
CA TYR A 66 -6.24 -1.10 2.42
C TYR A 66 -7.42 -0.92 1.48
N PHE A 67 -7.59 -1.76 0.48
CA PHE A 67 -8.65 -1.67 -0.52
C PHE A 67 -9.54 -2.91 -0.45
N THR A 68 -10.84 -2.68 -0.42
CA THR A 68 -11.85 -3.74 -0.37
C THR A 68 -13.10 -3.34 -1.15
N VAL A 69 -14.09 -4.22 -1.22
CA VAL A 69 -15.41 -3.95 -1.80
C VAL A 69 -16.44 -3.91 -0.66
N ASN A 70 -17.14 -2.79 -0.53
CA ASN A 70 -18.15 -2.61 0.51
C ASN A 70 -19.50 -3.28 0.13
N SER A 71 -20.46 -3.26 1.06
CA SER A 71 -21.79 -3.87 0.87
C SER A 71 -22.59 -3.26 -0.28
N ASN A 72 -22.27 -2.04 -0.71
CA ASN A 72 -22.90 -1.37 -1.85
C ASN A 72 -22.23 -1.75 -3.20
N GLY A 73 -21.19 -2.59 -3.18
CA GLY A 73 -20.43 -2.96 -4.37
C GLY A 73 -19.39 -1.93 -4.81
N ASN A 74 -19.12 -0.91 -4.00
CA ASN A 74 -18.12 0.12 -4.31
C ASN A 74 -16.75 -0.25 -3.75
N VAL A 75 -15.69 0.24 -4.39
CA VAL A 75 -14.34 0.20 -3.82
C VAL A 75 -14.29 1.09 -2.58
N SER A 76 -13.74 0.52 -1.53
CA SER A 76 -13.61 1.12 -0.22
C SER A 76 -12.15 1.18 0.19
N VAL A 77 -11.75 2.27 0.85
CA VAL A 77 -10.38 2.50 1.33
C VAL A 77 -10.36 2.49 2.85
N ARG A 78 -9.44 1.72 3.41
CA ARG A 78 -9.18 1.54 4.84
C ARG A 78 -7.84 2.17 5.18
N PRO A 79 -7.80 3.48 5.54
CA PRO A 79 -6.56 4.23 5.69
C PRO A 79 -5.55 3.62 6.69
N TYR A 80 -6.05 2.94 7.71
CA TYR A 80 -5.24 2.31 8.76
C TYR A 80 -5.26 0.77 8.65
N GLY A 81 -5.40 0.25 7.42
CA GLY A 81 -5.41 -1.19 7.17
C GLY A 81 -6.48 -1.93 7.99
N VAL A 82 -6.09 -3.03 8.65
CA VAL A 82 -6.98 -3.84 9.49
C VAL A 82 -7.49 -3.09 10.73
N ASP A 83 -6.75 -2.08 11.18
CA ASP A 83 -7.09 -1.29 12.36
C ASP A 83 -8.04 -0.13 12.04
N THR A 84 -8.47 0.01 10.77
CA THR A 84 -9.41 1.04 10.36
C THR A 84 -10.76 0.83 11.03
N PRO A 85 -11.25 1.78 11.85
CA PRO A 85 -12.60 1.72 12.39
C PRO A 85 -13.64 1.82 11.28
N ALA A 86 -14.76 1.10 11.40
CA ALA A 86 -15.81 1.08 10.36
C ALA A 86 -16.33 2.47 9.95
N HIS A 87 -16.31 3.45 10.85
CA HIS A 87 -16.74 4.83 10.56
C HIS A 87 -15.70 5.67 9.80
N GLN A 88 -14.46 5.20 9.67
CA GLN A 88 -13.37 5.84 8.95
C GLN A 88 -13.09 5.17 7.59
N GLU A 89 -13.86 4.15 7.24
CA GLU A 89 -13.79 3.52 5.93
C GLU A 89 -14.35 4.47 4.85
N ILE A 90 -13.59 4.64 3.77
CA ILE A 90 -13.85 5.66 2.75
C ILE A 90 -14.37 5.00 1.47
N ASP A 91 -15.63 5.26 1.12
CA ASP A 91 -16.20 4.86 -0.17
C ASP A 91 -15.64 5.76 -1.30
N LEU A 92 -14.83 5.16 -2.18
CA LEU A 92 -14.11 5.88 -3.23
C LEU A 92 -15.06 6.54 -4.23
N LEU A 93 -16.20 5.92 -4.53
CA LEU A 93 -17.19 6.49 -5.44
C LEU A 93 -17.80 7.77 -4.86
N LYS A 94 -18.01 7.83 -3.55
CA LYS A 94 -18.47 9.06 -2.87
C LYS A 94 -17.44 10.18 -2.97
N ILE A 95 -16.15 9.87 -2.83
CA ILE A 95 -15.07 10.85 -2.99
C ILE A 95 -15.03 11.41 -4.41
N VAL A 96 -15.09 10.54 -5.42
CA VAL A 96 -15.09 10.97 -6.83
C VAL A 96 -16.28 11.88 -7.11
N LYS A 97 -17.49 11.49 -6.71
CA LYS A 97 -18.69 12.34 -6.85
C LYS A 97 -18.53 13.68 -6.14
N LYS A 98 -18.11 13.67 -4.86
CA LYS A 98 -17.89 14.91 -4.09
C LYS A 98 -16.87 15.84 -4.77
N ALA A 99 -15.83 15.28 -5.37
CA ALA A 99 -14.81 16.05 -6.07
C ALA A 99 -15.33 16.61 -7.41
N SER A 100 -16.04 15.80 -8.20
CA SER A 100 -16.50 16.19 -9.55
C SER A 100 -17.77 17.02 -9.58
N ASP A 101 -18.67 16.81 -8.62
CA ASP A 101 -19.99 17.43 -8.62
C ASP A 101 -19.88 18.96 -8.56
N PRO A 102 -20.76 19.69 -9.25
CA PRO A 102 -20.77 21.15 -9.21
C PRO A 102 -20.88 21.70 -7.79
N LYS A 103 -20.28 22.87 -7.56
CA LYS A 103 -20.39 23.58 -6.27
C LYS A 103 -21.84 23.87 -5.86
N SER A 104 -22.74 24.03 -6.83
CA SER A 104 -24.18 24.20 -6.58
C SER A 104 -24.86 22.99 -5.93
N LEU A 105 -24.30 21.79 -6.11
CA LEU A 105 -24.74 20.54 -5.47
C LEU A 105 -23.86 20.19 -4.24
N GLY A 106 -23.02 21.13 -3.79
CA GLY A 106 -22.12 20.93 -2.66
C GLY A 106 -20.86 20.13 -2.98
N GLY A 107 -20.53 19.89 -4.26
CA GLY A 107 -19.26 19.30 -4.67
C GLY A 107 -18.12 20.32 -4.80
N LEU A 108 -16.96 19.89 -5.29
CA LEU A 108 -15.78 20.75 -5.49
C LEU A 108 -15.67 21.32 -6.91
N GLY A 109 -16.41 20.76 -7.88
CA GLY A 109 -16.40 21.16 -9.28
C GLY A 109 -15.07 20.88 -10.00
N LEU A 110 -14.32 19.87 -9.55
CA LEU A 110 -13.05 19.49 -10.15
C LEU A 110 -13.29 18.66 -11.41
N GLN A 111 -12.51 18.91 -12.46
CA GLN A 111 -12.60 18.13 -13.69
C GLN A 111 -11.79 16.83 -13.57
N LEU A 112 -12.35 15.74 -14.11
CA LEU A 112 -11.66 14.46 -14.27
C LEU A 112 -10.69 14.54 -15.47
N PRO A 113 -9.56 13.81 -15.46
CA PRO A 113 -9.13 12.82 -14.46
C PRO A 113 -8.58 13.43 -13.16
N LEU A 114 -8.77 12.72 -12.05
CA LEU A 114 -8.24 13.11 -10.73
C LEU A 114 -7.29 12.05 -10.19
N ILE A 115 -6.22 12.50 -9.52
CA ILE A 115 -5.32 11.65 -8.74
C ILE A 115 -5.68 11.82 -7.27
N VAL A 116 -6.22 10.77 -6.66
CA VAL A 116 -6.57 10.74 -5.24
C VAL A 116 -5.43 10.10 -4.46
N ARG A 117 -4.99 10.75 -3.39
CA ARG A 117 -3.93 10.26 -2.51
C ARG A 117 -4.49 9.99 -1.13
N PHE A 118 -3.96 8.97 -0.48
CA PHE A 118 -4.29 8.60 0.89
C PHE A 118 -3.02 8.63 1.75
N PRO A 119 -2.62 9.80 2.28
CA PRO A 119 -1.42 9.91 3.12
C PRO A 119 -1.46 8.99 4.34
N ASP A 120 -2.64 8.73 4.91
CA ASP A 120 -2.79 7.81 6.04
C ASP A 120 -2.40 6.36 5.69
N VAL A 121 -2.68 5.91 4.47
CA VAL A 121 -2.20 4.59 3.99
C VAL A 121 -0.69 4.55 3.96
N LEU A 122 -0.05 5.62 3.48
CA LEU A 122 1.40 5.75 3.44
C LEU A 122 2.01 5.74 4.85
N LYS A 123 1.40 6.49 5.78
CA LYS A 123 1.78 6.48 7.20
C LYS A 123 1.69 5.06 7.78
N HIS A 124 0.54 4.40 7.63
CA HIS A 124 0.35 3.05 8.15
C HIS A 124 1.32 2.04 7.53
N ARG A 125 1.66 2.17 6.24
CA ARG A 125 2.68 1.32 5.60
C ARG A 125 4.05 1.50 6.23
N LEU A 126 4.42 2.73 6.56
CA LEU A 126 5.71 3.04 7.17
C LEU A 126 5.79 2.47 8.59
N GLU A 127 4.74 2.65 9.38
CA GLU A 127 4.61 2.07 10.72
C GLU A 127 4.62 0.54 10.66
N SER A 128 3.87 -0.07 9.74
CA SER A 128 3.85 -1.52 9.55
C SER A 128 5.23 -2.09 9.18
N LEU A 129 5.99 -1.37 8.34
CA LEU A 129 7.34 -1.76 7.96
C LEU A 129 8.28 -1.72 9.17
N GLN A 130 8.22 -0.63 9.96
CA GLN A 130 9.02 -0.51 11.18
C GLN A 130 8.68 -1.63 12.17
N CYS A 131 7.40 -1.83 12.48
CA CYS A 131 6.95 -2.87 13.41
C CYS A 131 7.40 -4.28 12.98
N ALA A 132 7.38 -4.57 11.69
CA ALA A 132 7.85 -5.86 11.18
C ALA A 132 9.35 -6.07 11.42
N PHE A 133 10.17 -5.04 11.25
CA PHE A 133 11.59 -5.11 11.55
C PHE A 133 11.86 -5.17 13.06
N ASP A 134 11.16 -4.39 13.87
CA ASP A 134 11.30 -4.41 15.33
C ASP A 134 10.97 -5.80 15.88
N PHE A 135 9.87 -6.41 15.42
CA PHE A 135 9.51 -7.79 15.77
C PHE A 135 10.59 -8.80 15.38
N ALA A 136 11.17 -8.67 14.18
CA ALA A 136 12.23 -9.57 13.73
C ALA A 136 13.51 -9.39 14.58
N ILE A 137 13.87 -8.15 14.91
CA ILE A 137 15.04 -7.82 15.75
C ILE A 137 14.87 -8.42 17.15
N GLU A 138 13.72 -8.20 17.78
CA GLU A 138 13.41 -8.74 19.11
C GLU A 138 13.39 -10.27 19.12
N SER A 139 12.73 -10.89 18.14
CA SER A 139 12.60 -12.35 18.07
C SER A 139 13.94 -13.08 17.83
N GLN A 140 14.92 -12.39 17.23
CA GLN A 140 16.26 -12.93 16.97
C GLN A 140 17.31 -12.47 17.98
N GLY A 141 16.96 -11.59 18.92
CA GLY A 141 17.91 -11.01 19.87
C GLY A 141 19.01 -10.18 19.19
N TYR A 142 18.70 -9.52 18.08
CA TYR A 142 19.64 -8.67 17.37
C TYR A 142 19.83 -7.34 18.13
N GLU A 143 21.07 -6.86 18.26
CA GLU A 143 21.39 -5.73 19.14
C GLU A 143 21.24 -4.35 18.48
N ALA A 144 21.26 -4.28 17.14
CA ALA A 144 21.12 -3.02 16.43
C ALA A 144 19.67 -2.77 15.99
N HIS A 145 19.37 -1.53 15.63
CA HIS A 145 18.04 -1.12 15.20
C HIS A 145 17.91 -1.11 13.67
N TYR A 146 16.67 -1.19 13.19
CA TYR A 146 16.35 -0.90 11.81
C TYR A 146 16.19 0.60 11.59
N GLN A 147 16.77 1.10 10.50
CA GLN A 147 16.58 2.47 10.03
C GLN A 147 16.35 2.44 8.52
N GLY A 148 15.13 2.72 8.10
CA GLY A 148 14.76 2.71 6.68
C GLY A 148 15.13 3.99 5.95
N VAL A 149 15.35 3.88 4.64
CA VAL A 149 15.56 5.02 3.74
C VAL A 149 14.63 4.92 2.53
N TYR A 150 14.02 6.03 2.14
CA TYR A 150 13.13 6.07 0.98
C TYR A 150 13.88 6.56 -0.26
N PRO A 151 13.98 5.75 -1.33
CA PRO A 151 14.57 6.17 -2.59
C PRO A 151 13.67 7.18 -3.30
N VAL A 152 14.12 8.44 -3.36
CA VAL A 152 13.36 9.55 -3.97
C VAL A 152 13.03 9.27 -5.43
N LYS A 153 13.90 8.51 -6.12
CA LYS A 153 13.69 8.05 -7.50
C LYS A 153 12.36 7.31 -7.75
N CYS A 154 11.76 6.71 -6.71
CA CYS A 154 10.49 5.99 -6.83
C CYS A 154 9.29 6.93 -7.02
N ASN A 155 9.31 8.10 -6.38
CA ASN A 155 8.32 9.15 -6.55
C ASN A 155 8.88 10.48 -6.06
N GLN A 156 9.27 11.35 -7.00
CA GLN A 156 9.88 12.66 -6.73
C GLN A 156 8.85 13.74 -6.37
N ASN A 157 7.55 13.40 -6.23
CA ASN A 157 6.55 14.38 -5.84
C ASN A 157 6.83 14.90 -4.43
N LYS A 158 7.09 16.20 -4.31
CA LYS A 158 7.44 16.86 -3.05
C LYS A 158 6.52 16.47 -1.89
N PHE A 159 5.20 16.48 -2.09
CA PHE A 159 4.26 16.15 -1.01
C PHE A 159 4.39 14.69 -0.56
N VAL A 160 4.75 13.74 -1.44
CA VAL A 160 4.99 12.34 -1.03
C VAL A 160 6.24 12.26 -0.18
N VAL A 161 7.32 12.92 -0.60
CA VAL A 161 8.59 12.91 0.12
C VAL A 161 8.45 13.60 1.48
N GLU A 162 7.73 14.73 1.54
CA GLU A 162 7.40 15.41 2.80
C GLU A 162 6.56 14.54 3.74
N ASP A 163 5.54 13.86 3.23
CA ASP A 163 4.73 12.91 4.00
C ASP A 163 5.61 11.78 4.57
N ILE A 164 6.52 11.21 3.78
CA ILE A 164 7.44 10.15 4.22
C ILE A 164 8.35 10.64 5.34
N VAL A 165 8.99 11.80 5.16
CA VAL A 165 9.88 12.38 6.18
C VAL A 165 9.11 12.69 7.46
N LYS A 166 7.91 13.27 7.34
CA LYS A 166 7.06 13.61 8.48
C LYS A 166 6.61 12.36 9.25
N PHE A 167 6.06 11.37 8.56
CA PHE A 167 5.56 10.15 9.20
C PHE A 167 6.70 9.28 9.72
N GLY A 168 7.87 9.34 9.09
CA GLY A 168 9.05 8.56 9.45
C GLY A 168 9.95 9.18 10.52
N SER A 169 9.68 10.42 10.94
CA SER A 169 10.53 11.14 11.89
C SER A 169 10.72 10.37 13.21
N GLY A 170 9.65 9.75 13.73
CA GLY A 170 9.72 8.93 14.95
C GLY A 170 10.61 7.68 14.83
N PHE A 171 10.90 7.25 13.61
CA PHE A 171 11.71 6.06 13.29
C PHE A 171 13.09 6.41 12.73
N ARG A 172 13.46 7.70 12.75
CA ARG A 172 14.68 8.21 12.10
C ARG A 172 14.72 7.87 10.60
N PHE A 173 13.56 7.76 9.95
CA PHE A 173 13.48 7.31 8.57
C PHE A 173 14.12 8.35 7.64
N GLY A 174 15.03 7.88 6.78
CA GLY A 174 15.86 8.73 5.91
C GLY A 174 15.39 8.76 4.46
N LEU A 175 16.17 9.43 3.62
CA LEU A 175 15.98 9.50 2.17
C LEU A 175 17.22 9.01 1.43
N GLU A 176 17.01 8.45 0.24
CA GLU A 176 18.06 8.15 -0.72
C GLU A 176 17.90 9.02 -1.98
N ALA A 177 19.01 9.65 -2.38
CA ALA A 177 19.10 10.50 -3.56
C ALA A 177 20.09 9.89 -4.54
N GLY A 178 19.69 9.73 -5.81
CA GLY A 178 20.51 9.17 -6.87
C GLY A 178 21.03 10.20 -7.88
N SER A 179 20.65 11.48 -7.74
CA SER A 179 21.01 12.55 -8.67
C SER A 179 21.01 13.92 -7.98
N LYS A 180 21.65 14.92 -8.60
CA LYS A 180 21.77 16.28 -8.04
C LYS A 180 20.40 16.93 -7.72
N PRO A 181 19.36 16.85 -8.59
CA PRO A 181 18.03 17.34 -8.24
C PRO A 181 17.36 16.58 -7.09
N GLU A 182 17.53 15.25 -7.04
CA GLU A 182 17.00 14.43 -5.94
C GLU A 182 17.68 14.75 -4.61
N LEU A 183 18.99 15.04 -4.65
CA LEU A 183 19.74 15.49 -3.49
C LEU A 183 19.15 16.80 -2.94
N LEU A 184 18.95 17.82 -3.79
CA LEU A 184 18.36 19.08 -3.36
C LEU A 184 16.96 18.91 -2.77
N LEU A 185 16.12 18.06 -3.36
CA LEU A 185 14.80 17.74 -2.81
C LEU A 185 14.92 17.05 -1.45
N ALA A 186 15.78 16.04 -1.33
CA ALA A 186 15.99 15.31 -0.10
C ALA A 186 16.49 16.21 1.03
N MET A 187 17.49 17.05 0.74
CA MET A 187 18.01 18.06 1.68
C MET A 187 16.89 18.99 2.16
N SER A 188 16.08 19.53 1.23
CA SER A 188 14.99 20.44 1.60
C SER A 188 13.91 19.77 2.44
N CYS A 189 13.59 18.50 2.20
CA CYS A 189 12.57 17.78 2.95
C CYS A 189 13.08 17.36 4.34
N LEU A 190 14.33 16.92 4.44
CA LEU A 190 14.94 16.45 5.70
C LEU A 190 15.10 17.56 6.75
N CYS A 191 15.10 18.83 6.38
CA CYS A 191 15.05 19.95 7.34
C CYS A 191 13.85 19.88 8.32
N ASN A 192 12.76 19.23 7.91
CA ASN A 192 11.56 19.02 8.75
C ASN A 192 11.47 17.59 9.31
N GLY A 193 12.54 16.79 9.15
CA GLY A 193 12.62 15.40 9.55
C GLY A 193 13.24 15.18 10.92
N SER A 194 13.64 13.94 11.18
CA SER A 194 14.46 13.62 12.35
C SER A 194 15.90 14.11 12.14
N PRO A 195 16.55 14.71 13.15
CA PRO A 195 17.97 15.05 13.09
C PRO A 195 18.88 13.84 12.86
N GLU A 196 18.41 12.63 13.22
CA GLU A 196 19.14 11.38 13.05
C GLU A 196 18.78 10.65 11.75
N ALA A 197 17.96 11.26 10.88
CA ALA A 197 17.57 10.67 9.61
C ALA A 197 18.78 10.56 8.65
N LEU A 198 18.92 9.41 8.00
CA LEU A 198 19.99 9.20 7.02
C LEU A 198 19.67 9.89 5.69
N LEU A 199 20.69 10.47 5.07
CA LEU A 199 20.68 10.86 3.67
C LEU A 199 21.70 10.03 2.89
N VAL A 200 21.22 9.02 2.15
CA VAL A 200 22.07 8.13 1.36
C VAL A 200 22.23 8.69 -0.05
N CYS A 201 23.48 8.87 -0.48
CA CYS A 201 23.79 9.47 -1.78
C CYS A 201 24.33 8.43 -2.77
N ASN A 202 23.50 8.04 -3.73
CA ASN A 202 23.84 7.13 -4.82
C ASN A 202 24.01 7.86 -6.16
N GLY A 203 24.24 7.10 -7.22
CA GLY A 203 24.42 7.63 -8.58
C GLY A 203 25.76 8.33 -8.81
N PHE A 204 25.85 8.99 -9.97
CA PHE A 204 27.05 9.71 -10.41
C PHE A 204 27.25 11.01 -9.62
N LYS A 205 28.49 11.26 -9.19
CA LYS A 205 28.85 12.38 -8.32
C LYS A 205 29.91 13.23 -8.99
N ASP A 206 29.52 14.42 -9.47
CA ASP A 206 30.43 15.44 -9.96
C ASP A 206 30.90 16.36 -8.82
N ALA A 207 31.85 17.26 -9.11
CA ALA A 207 32.39 18.19 -8.12
C ALA A 207 31.30 19.07 -7.47
N GLU A 208 30.27 19.47 -8.24
CA GLU A 208 29.14 20.24 -7.73
C GLU A 208 28.26 19.40 -6.78
N TYR A 209 28.00 18.13 -7.10
CA TYR A 209 27.28 17.22 -6.21
C TYR A 209 28.00 17.09 -4.86
N ILE A 210 29.33 16.89 -4.88
CA ILE A 210 30.13 16.81 -3.65
C ILE A 210 30.11 18.15 -2.90
N SER A 211 30.16 19.28 -3.60
CA SER A 211 30.08 20.61 -2.99
C SER A 211 28.75 20.83 -2.27
N LEU A 212 27.64 20.34 -2.82
CA LEU A 212 26.32 20.39 -2.16
C LEU A 212 26.29 19.57 -0.87
N LEU A 213 26.96 18.42 -0.82
CA LEU A 213 27.06 17.60 0.39
C LEU A 213 27.86 18.30 1.50
N TRP A 214 28.98 18.95 1.16
CA TRP A 214 29.73 19.74 2.14
C TRP A 214 28.95 20.93 2.67
N LEU A 215 28.13 21.55 1.81
CA LEU A 215 27.23 22.61 2.24
C LEU A 215 26.21 22.05 3.25
N LEU A 216 25.64 20.88 3.01
CA LEU A 216 24.72 20.25 3.96
C LEU A 216 25.35 20.06 5.35
N GLU A 217 26.54 19.46 5.42
CA GLU A 217 27.25 19.20 6.68
C GLU A 217 27.56 20.48 7.45
N SER A 218 27.67 21.62 6.76
CA SER A 218 27.91 22.91 7.40
C SER A 218 26.64 23.59 7.95
N TYR A 219 25.45 23.08 7.61
CA TYR A 219 24.15 23.70 7.91
C TYR A 219 23.19 22.85 8.78
N ILE A 220 23.51 21.57 9.00
CA ILE A 220 22.79 20.65 9.90
C ILE A 220 23.68 20.37 11.11
#